data_AF-A0A327JCL4-F1
#
_entry.id   AF-A0A327JCL4-F1
#
_cell.length_a   1.000
_cell.length_b   1.000
_cell.length_c   1.000
_cell.angle_alpha   90.00
_cell.angle_beta   90.00
_cell.angle_gamma   90.00
#
_symmetry.space_group_name_H-M   'P 1'
#
loop_
_entity.id
_entity.type
_entity.pdbx_description
1 polymer ?
#
loop_
_entity_poly.entity_id
_entity_poly.type
_entity_poly.pdbx_seq_one_letter_code
_entity_poly.pdbx_strand_id
1 'polypeptide(L)'
;MKKLFITLFLVMILCTEAYASDWVKVDKYNYINLDSVSNYIDDNDKIQPNKKVCLMKRLNTDGYFNNLEKKVNKKIESDLSFVIFDFKTNKYTRKTQACFDAKGKVVYSTIYQNNKLIWKDMPSGSAPANWAYLVKNENILRKMQAAQKNPQIKNKK
;
A
#
# COMPACT_ATOMS: atom_id res chain seq x y z
N MET A 1 -20.37 23.09 -12.40
CA MET A 1 -19.18 23.38 -11.55
C MET A 1 -18.43 22.12 -11.09
N LYS A 2 -19.07 21.04 -10.61
CA LYS A 2 -18.37 19.82 -10.15
C LYS A 2 -17.43 19.15 -11.17
N LYS A 3 -17.78 19.17 -12.46
CA LYS A 3 -16.95 18.55 -13.53
C LYS A 3 -15.61 19.25 -13.74
N LEU A 4 -15.55 20.57 -13.53
CA LEU A 4 -14.35 21.38 -13.75
C LEU A 4 -13.29 21.13 -12.65
N PHE A 5 -13.74 20.90 -11.41
CA PHE A 5 -12.87 20.49 -10.30
C PHE A 5 -12.24 19.12 -10.53
N ILE A 6 -12.97 18.16 -11.09
CA ILE A 6 -12.45 16.82 -11.38
C ILE A 6 -11.35 16.89 -12.45
N THR A 7 -11.55 17.68 -13.50
CA THR A 7 -10.55 17.87 -14.56
C THR A 7 -9.30 18.59 -14.03
N LEU A 8 -9.47 19.61 -13.18
CA LEU A 8 -8.35 20.34 -12.57
C LEU A 8 -7.55 19.44 -11.62
N PHE A 9 -8.23 18.57 -10.87
CA PHE A 9 -7.60 17.57 -10.00
C PHE A 9 -6.80 16.53 -10.80
N LEU A 10 -7.34 16.07 -11.93
CA LEU A 10 -6.65 15.17 -12.86
C LEU A 10 -5.38 15.79 -13.45
N VAL A 11 -5.42 17.07 -13.82
CA VAL A 11 -4.25 17.80 -14.32
C VAL A 11 -3.19 17.98 -13.22
N MET A 12 -3.60 18.27 -11.97
CA MET A 12 -2.65 18.35 -10.86
C MET A 12 -1.97 17.01 -10.54
N ILE A 13 -2.67 15.87 -10.67
CA ILE A 13 -2.07 14.53 -10.53
C ILE A 13 -1.03 14.26 -11.64
N LEU A 14 -1.24 14.81 -12.84
CA LEU A 14 -0.35 14.63 -13.99
C LEU A 14 0.86 15.58 -13.98
N CYS A 15 0.78 16.71 -13.27
CA CYS A 15 1.81 17.74 -13.22
C CYS A 15 2.73 17.70 -11.99
N THR A 16 2.48 16.81 -11.02
CA THR A 16 3.51 16.53 -10.01
C THR A 16 4.64 15.77 -10.68
N GLU A 17 5.81 16.41 -10.82
CA GLU A 17 7.05 15.68 -11.04
C GLU A 17 7.05 14.48 -10.08
N ALA A 18 7.12 13.28 -10.65
CA ALA A 18 7.18 12.05 -9.88
C ALA A 18 8.53 11.99 -9.17
N TYR A 19 8.71 12.81 -8.13
CA TYR A 19 9.69 12.55 -7.10
C TYR A 19 9.52 11.10 -6.74
N ALA A 20 10.57 10.31 -6.99
CA ALA A 20 10.58 8.85 -6.90
C ALA A 20 9.77 8.43 -5.68
N SER A 21 8.51 8.01 -5.93
CA SER A 21 7.54 7.76 -4.87
C SER A 21 8.21 6.94 -3.78
N ASP A 22 8.03 7.38 -2.53
CA ASP A 22 8.82 6.96 -1.37
C ASP A 22 8.49 5.53 -0.91
N TRP A 23 8.61 4.58 -1.84
CA TRP A 23 8.43 3.16 -1.67
C TRP A 23 9.61 2.60 -0.91
N VAL A 24 9.33 2.15 0.30
CA VAL A 24 10.28 1.47 1.14
C VAL A 24 10.06 -0.02 0.99
N LYS A 25 11.08 -0.76 0.56
CA LYS A 25 11.04 -2.21 0.54
C LYS A 25 11.01 -2.73 1.97
N VAL A 26 9.97 -3.50 2.33
CA VAL A 26 9.78 -4.00 3.71
C VAL A 26 9.96 -5.51 3.85
N ASP A 27 9.90 -6.24 2.74
CA ASP A 27 10.31 -7.64 2.66
C ASP A 27 10.73 -7.98 1.22
N LYS A 28 10.82 -9.26 0.87
CA LYS A 28 11.28 -9.71 -0.45
C LYS A 28 10.47 -9.10 -1.61
N TYR A 29 9.16 -8.93 -1.43
CA TYR A 29 8.21 -8.63 -2.52
C TYR A 29 7.25 -7.47 -2.23
N ASN A 30 7.21 -6.96 -1.00
CA ASN A 30 6.28 -5.92 -0.58
C ASN A 30 7.01 -4.61 -0.31
N TYR A 31 6.31 -3.53 -0.64
CA TYR A 31 6.76 -2.16 -0.50
C TYR A 31 5.66 -1.34 0.18
N ILE A 32 6.04 -0.40 1.03
CA ILE A 32 5.13 0.57 1.65
C ILE A 32 5.47 1.94 1.11
N ASN A 33 4.49 2.70 0.65
CA ASN A 33 4.69 4.10 0.32
C ASN A 33 4.67 4.92 1.62
N LEU A 34 5.80 5.52 1.98
CA LEU A 34 5.97 6.25 3.23
C LEU A 34 5.01 7.46 3.35
N ASP A 35 4.85 8.24 2.28
CA ASP A 35 4.03 9.46 2.30
C ASP A 35 2.53 9.18 2.44
N SER A 36 2.11 7.96 2.12
CA SER A 36 0.72 7.52 2.31
C SER A 36 0.37 7.15 3.75
N VAL A 37 1.37 7.06 4.65
CA VAL A 37 1.13 6.66 6.03
C VAL A 37 0.39 7.76 6.78
N SER A 38 -0.80 7.45 7.27
CA SER A 38 -1.64 8.42 7.98
C SER A 38 -2.67 7.73 8.87
N ASN A 39 -3.39 8.52 9.69
CA ASN A 39 -4.53 7.99 10.45
C ASN A 39 -5.67 7.66 9.48
N TYR A 40 -6.39 6.57 9.77
CA TYR A 40 -7.53 6.20 8.95
C TYR A 40 -8.69 7.17 9.14
N ILE A 41 -9.30 7.59 8.02
CA ILE A 41 -10.55 8.34 7.98
C ILE A 41 -11.64 7.40 7.46
N ASP A 42 -12.72 7.23 8.23
CA ASP A 42 -13.83 6.38 7.82
C ASP A 42 -14.75 7.05 6.79
N ASP A 43 -15.82 6.35 6.38
CA ASP A 43 -16.73 6.83 5.33
C ASP A 43 -17.61 8.01 5.79
N ASN A 44 -17.54 8.38 7.08
CA ASN A 44 -18.22 9.53 7.67
C ASN A 44 -17.23 10.66 8.04
N ASP A 45 -16.04 10.67 7.43
CA ASP A 45 -14.97 11.63 7.67
C ASP A 45 -14.44 11.66 9.11
N LYS A 46 -14.65 10.58 9.89
CA LYS A 46 -14.14 10.50 11.26
C LYS A 46 -12.75 9.89 11.29
N ILE A 47 -11.82 10.59 11.93
CA ILE A 47 -10.47 10.11 12.22
C ILE A 47 -10.55 8.97 13.24
N GLN A 48 -9.91 7.85 12.92
CA GLN A 48 -9.86 6.66 13.75
C GLN A 48 -8.44 6.52 14.36
N PRO A 49 -8.18 7.02 15.58
CA PRO A 49 -6.81 7.14 16.11
C PRO A 49 -6.10 5.80 16.35
N ASN A 50 -6.85 4.71 16.53
CA ASN A 50 -6.31 3.35 16.67
C ASN A 50 -6.09 2.65 15.33
N LYS A 51 -6.30 3.35 14.21
CA LYS A 51 -6.17 2.80 12.87
C LYS A 51 -5.22 3.66 12.04
N LYS A 52 -4.25 3.03 11.40
CA LYS A 52 -3.38 3.67 10.40
C LYS A 52 -3.64 3.06 9.03
N VAL A 53 -3.36 3.83 8.00
CA VAL A 53 -3.42 3.38 6.61
C VAL A 53 -2.10 3.58 5.91
N CYS A 54 -1.90 2.82 4.85
CA CYS A 54 -0.86 3.09 3.85
C CYS A 54 -1.22 2.45 2.51
N LEU A 55 -0.56 2.92 1.46
CA LEU A 55 -0.48 2.23 0.19
C LEU A 55 0.65 1.20 0.25
N MET A 56 0.31 -0.02 -0.15
CA MET A 56 1.25 -1.13 -0.28
C MET A 56 1.29 -1.63 -1.72
N LYS A 57 2.48 -1.90 -2.23
CA LYS A 57 2.69 -2.55 -3.52
C LYS A 57 3.28 -3.94 -3.29
N ARG A 58 2.77 -4.94 -4.00
CA ARG A 58 3.37 -6.30 -4.04
C ARG A 58 3.72 -6.68 -5.46
N LEU A 59 4.91 -7.26 -5.64
CA LEU A 59 5.29 -7.89 -6.90
C LEU A 59 4.76 -9.33 -6.99
N ASN A 60 4.33 -9.76 -8.18
CA ASN A 60 3.95 -11.14 -8.39
C ASN A 60 5.18 -12.02 -8.50
N THR A 61 5.42 -12.79 -7.45
CA THR A 61 6.47 -13.79 -7.41
C THR A 61 5.91 -15.04 -6.75
N ASP A 62 6.45 -16.19 -7.12
CA ASP A 62 6.10 -17.50 -6.54
C ASP A 62 4.61 -17.86 -6.70
N GLY A 63 3.95 -17.34 -7.74
CA GLY A 63 2.56 -17.69 -8.08
C GLY A 63 1.50 -17.15 -7.11
N TYR A 64 1.81 -16.09 -6.35
CA TYR A 64 0.88 -15.49 -5.38
C TYR A 64 -0.50 -15.16 -5.96
N PHE A 65 -0.55 -14.73 -7.23
CA PHE A 65 -1.81 -14.38 -7.90
C PHE A 65 -2.41 -15.52 -8.74
N ASN A 66 -1.87 -16.74 -8.75
CA ASN A 66 -2.28 -17.82 -9.66
C ASN A 66 -3.80 -18.06 -9.70
N ASN A 67 -4.47 -18.04 -8.54
CA ASN A 67 -5.93 -18.22 -8.48
C ASN A 67 -6.68 -17.06 -9.13
N LEU A 68 -6.22 -15.82 -8.93
CA LEU A 68 -6.80 -14.65 -9.54
C LEU A 68 -6.50 -14.60 -11.04
N GLU A 69 -5.27 -14.90 -11.46
CA GLU A 69 -4.85 -14.97 -12.86
C GLU A 69 -5.70 -15.96 -13.66
N LYS A 70 -6.00 -17.13 -13.08
CA LYS A 70 -6.93 -18.11 -13.69
C LYS A 70 -8.32 -17.53 -13.88
N LYS A 71 -8.83 -16.78 -12.89
CA LYS A 71 -10.16 -16.17 -12.94
C LYS A 71 -10.26 -15.04 -13.97
N VAL A 72 -9.22 -14.20 -14.08
CA VAL A 72 -9.23 -13.04 -14.99
C VAL A 72 -8.64 -13.33 -16.36
N ASN A 73 -8.13 -14.55 -16.56
CA ASN A 73 -7.41 -15.00 -17.76
C ASN A 73 -6.32 -14.03 -18.23
N LYS A 74 -5.59 -13.45 -17.27
CA LYS A 74 -4.48 -12.52 -17.52
C LYS A 74 -3.40 -12.69 -16.47
N LYS A 75 -2.15 -12.48 -16.89
CA LYS A 75 -0.99 -12.43 -16.00
C LYS A 75 -0.97 -11.12 -15.21
N ILE A 76 -0.67 -11.24 -13.92
CA ILE A 76 -0.53 -10.13 -12.99
C ILE A 76 0.96 -9.99 -12.70
N GLU A 77 1.51 -8.79 -12.85
CA GLU A 77 2.90 -8.49 -12.50
C GLU A 77 3.00 -7.91 -11.09
N SER A 78 2.00 -7.15 -10.67
CA SER A 78 1.98 -6.54 -9.34
C SER A 78 0.58 -6.15 -8.90
N ASP A 79 0.42 -5.86 -7.61
CA ASP A 79 -0.74 -5.15 -7.10
C ASP A 79 -0.35 -3.86 -6.34
N LEU A 80 -1.33 -2.98 -6.22
CA LEU A 80 -1.34 -1.81 -5.36
C LEU A 80 -2.58 -1.90 -4.48
N SER A 81 -2.41 -1.82 -3.17
CA SER A 81 -3.48 -1.95 -2.18
C SER A 81 -3.48 -0.79 -1.20
N PHE A 82 -4.66 -0.25 -0.87
CA PHE A 82 -4.83 0.61 0.31
C PHE A 82 -5.15 -0.27 1.52
N VAL A 83 -4.22 -0.34 2.46
CA VAL A 83 -4.27 -1.23 3.62
C VAL A 83 -4.61 -0.43 4.85
N ILE A 84 -5.51 -0.96 5.68
CA ILE A 84 -5.88 -0.39 6.97
C ILE A 84 -5.42 -1.36 8.05
N PHE A 85 -4.68 -0.86 9.02
CA PHE A 85 -4.25 -1.58 10.21
C PHE A 85 -5.03 -1.07 11.41
N ASP A 86 -5.66 -1.96 12.17
CA ASP A 86 -6.35 -1.67 13.43
C ASP A 86 -5.52 -2.22 14.59
N PHE A 87 -4.90 -1.32 15.35
CA PHE A 87 -4.04 -1.65 16.47
C PHE A 87 -4.83 -1.99 17.74
N LYS A 88 -6.11 -1.63 17.82
CA LYS A 88 -6.97 -1.99 18.95
C LYS A 88 -7.41 -3.44 18.85
N THR A 89 -7.77 -3.90 17.65
CA THR A 89 -8.24 -5.28 17.42
C THR A 89 -7.14 -6.21 16.91
N ASN A 90 -5.94 -5.69 16.63
CA ASN A 90 -4.82 -6.41 16.04
C ASN A 90 -5.18 -7.09 14.71
N LYS A 91 -5.89 -6.35 13.86
CA LYS A 91 -6.34 -6.81 12.53
C LYS A 91 -5.91 -5.87 11.43
N TYR A 92 -5.93 -6.36 10.20
CA TYR A 92 -5.76 -5.54 9.01
C TYR A 92 -6.79 -5.89 7.94
N THR A 93 -6.99 -4.98 7.00
CA THR A 93 -7.84 -5.19 5.84
C THR A 93 -7.33 -4.40 4.63
N ARG A 94 -7.81 -4.74 3.44
CA ARG A 94 -7.56 -3.99 2.20
C ARG A 94 -8.84 -3.28 1.81
N LYS A 95 -8.84 -1.95 1.79
CA LYS A 95 -9.99 -1.16 1.31
C LYS A 95 -10.05 -1.15 -0.21
N THR A 96 -8.89 -1.03 -0.85
CA THR A 96 -8.78 -1.09 -2.31
C THR A 96 -7.65 -2.02 -2.72
N GLN A 97 -7.78 -2.60 -3.90
CA GLN A 97 -6.72 -3.36 -4.56
C GLN A 97 -6.85 -3.15 -6.06
N ALA A 98 -5.75 -2.88 -6.75
CA ALA A 98 -5.64 -2.89 -8.19
C ALA A 98 -4.46 -3.78 -8.58
N CYS A 99 -4.67 -4.71 -9.51
CA CYS A 99 -3.64 -5.58 -10.06
C CYS A 99 -3.31 -5.14 -11.48
N PHE A 100 -2.03 -5.18 -11.84
CA PHE A 100 -1.50 -4.68 -13.11
C PHE A 100 -0.78 -5.79 -13.87
N ASP A 101 -0.86 -5.77 -15.19
CA ASP A 101 0.00 -6.60 -16.05
C ASP A 101 1.41 -5.98 -16.22
N ALA A 102 2.29 -6.67 -16.95
CA ALA A 102 3.66 -6.21 -17.22
C ALA A 102 3.73 -4.90 -18.02
N LYS A 103 2.64 -4.47 -18.67
CA LYS A 103 2.54 -3.19 -19.38
C LYS A 103 1.96 -2.08 -18.48
N GLY A 104 1.73 -2.37 -17.20
CA GLY A 104 1.12 -1.43 -16.25
C GLY A 104 -0.37 -1.23 -16.46
N LYS A 105 -1.06 -2.09 -17.24
CA LYS A 105 -2.51 -1.99 -17.42
C LYS A 105 -3.22 -2.70 -16.28
N VAL A 106 -4.28 -2.09 -15.77
CA VAL A 106 -5.14 -2.72 -14.76
C VAL A 106 -5.82 -3.95 -15.35
N VAL A 107 -5.65 -5.10 -14.69
CA VAL A 107 -6.31 -6.36 -15.05
C VAL A 107 -7.42 -6.75 -14.07
N TYR A 108 -7.36 -6.23 -12.85
CA TYR A 108 -8.35 -6.46 -11.81
C TYR A 108 -8.32 -5.28 -10.84
N SER A 109 -9.49 -4.88 -10.33
CA SER A 109 -9.57 -3.91 -9.25
C SER A 109 -10.79 -4.14 -8.37
N THR A 110 -10.67 -3.81 -7.08
CA THR A 110 -11.79 -3.82 -6.13
C THR A 110 -11.66 -2.65 -5.16
N ILE A 111 -12.82 -2.15 -4.71
CA ILE A 111 -12.97 -1.09 -3.72
C ILE A 111 -14.10 -1.51 -2.77
N TYR A 112 -13.81 -1.58 -1.48
CA TYR A 112 -14.75 -1.95 -0.44
C TYR A 112 -15.23 -0.71 0.33
N GLN A 113 -16.54 -0.67 0.59
CA GLN A 113 -17.13 0.19 1.61
C GLN A 113 -16.76 -0.33 3.00
N ASN A 114 -16.77 0.52 4.03
CA ASN A 114 -16.28 0.13 5.36
C ASN A 114 -17.04 -1.02 6.00
N ASN A 115 -18.35 -1.09 5.77
CA ASN A 115 -19.21 -2.16 6.25
C ASN A 115 -18.98 -3.51 5.54
N LYS A 116 -18.21 -3.53 4.45
CA LYS A 116 -17.86 -4.72 3.66
C LYS A 116 -16.38 -5.10 3.80
N LEU A 117 -15.63 -4.44 4.67
CA LEU A 117 -14.23 -4.75 4.90
C LEU A 117 -14.07 -6.13 5.54
N ILE A 118 -13.27 -6.97 4.89
CA ILE A 118 -12.91 -8.29 5.41
C ILE A 118 -11.65 -8.13 6.25
N TRP A 119 -11.80 -8.22 7.57
CA TRP A 119 -10.70 -8.10 8.52
C TRP A 119 -9.99 -9.43 8.72
N LYS A 120 -8.66 -9.39 8.73
CA LYS A 120 -7.79 -10.54 8.97
C LYS A 120 -6.90 -10.25 10.17
N ASP A 121 -6.62 -11.28 10.97
CA ASP A 121 -5.77 -11.12 12.14
C ASP A 121 -4.31 -10.87 11.74
N MET A 122 -3.56 -10.25 12.65
CA MET A 122 -2.11 -10.03 12.55
C MET A 122 -1.37 -10.80 13.65
N PRO A 123 -1.19 -12.12 13.51
CA PRO A 123 -0.44 -12.90 14.49
C PRO A 123 0.99 -12.35 14.67
N SER A 124 1.52 -12.44 15.89
CA SER A 124 2.90 -12.04 16.17
C SER A 124 3.88 -12.76 15.23
N GLY A 125 4.88 -12.04 14.72
CA GLY A 125 5.87 -12.57 13.78
C GLY A 125 5.38 -12.73 12.33
N SER A 126 4.09 -12.53 12.05
CA SER A 126 3.57 -12.57 10.68
C SER A 126 3.99 -11.33 9.87
N ALA A 127 4.04 -11.45 8.54
CA ALA A 127 4.35 -10.31 7.67
C ALA A 127 3.40 -9.11 7.89
N PRO A 128 2.06 -9.28 7.99
CA PRO A 128 1.16 -8.19 8.33
C PRO A 128 1.46 -7.51 9.68
N ALA A 129 1.84 -8.27 10.71
CA ALA A 129 2.23 -7.68 12.00
C ALA A 129 3.52 -6.84 11.88
N ASN A 130 4.50 -7.31 11.10
CA ASN A 130 5.73 -6.55 10.82
C ASN A 130 5.43 -5.26 10.04
N TRP A 131 4.56 -5.32 9.02
CA TRP A 131 4.14 -4.12 8.29
C TRP A 131 3.41 -3.14 9.20
N ALA A 132 2.49 -3.61 10.04
CA ALA A 132 1.76 -2.79 11.00
C ALA A 132 2.71 -2.10 11.99
N TYR A 133 3.74 -2.81 12.47
CA TYR A 133 4.78 -2.23 13.31
C TYR A 133 5.52 -1.09 12.60
N LEU A 134 5.91 -1.26 11.34
CA LEU A 134 6.59 -0.22 10.55
C LEU A 134 5.69 1.00 10.30
N VAL A 135 4.41 0.77 9.99
CA VAL A 135 3.41 1.83 9.78
C VAL A 135 3.13 2.60 11.08
N LYS A 136 3.11 1.91 12.23
CA LYS A 136 2.99 2.55 13.54
C LYS A 136 4.23 3.38 13.90
N ASN A 137 5.41 2.93 13.48
CA ASN A 137 6.70 3.54 13.80
C ASN A 137 7.34 4.15 12.54
N GLU A 138 6.72 5.18 11.98
CA GLU A 138 7.11 5.83 10.72
C GLU A 138 8.60 6.24 10.67
N ASN A 139 9.20 6.60 11.80
CA ASN A 139 10.63 6.91 11.90
C ASN A 139 11.54 5.74 11.49
N ILE A 140 11.14 4.49 11.77
CA ILE A 140 11.88 3.29 11.35
C ILE A 140 11.78 3.16 9.84
N LEU A 141 10.59 3.36 9.28
CA LEU A 141 10.35 3.31 7.84
C LEU A 141 11.17 4.37 7.09
N ARG A 142 11.27 5.60 7.63
CA ARG A 142 12.16 6.67 7.13
C ARG A 142 13.64 6.27 7.15
N LYS A 143 14.11 5.65 8.24
CA LYS A 143 15.50 5.15 8.34
C LYS A 143 15.78 4.05 7.30
N MET A 144 14.85 3.12 7.13
CA MET A 144 14.96 2.06 6.10
C MET A 144 15.05 2.66 4.70
N GLN A 145 14.22 3.65 4.41
CA GLN A 145 14.25 4.36 3.15
C GLN A 145 15.58 5.07 2.89
N ALA A 146 16.09 5.82 3.88
CA ALA A 146 17.37 6.51 3.76
C ALA A 146 18.52 5.52 3.48
N ALA A 147 18.52 4.37 4.16
CA ALA A 147 19.50 3.31 3.93
C ALA A 147 19.38 2.67 2.53
N GLN A 148 18.17 2.60 1.97
CA GLN A 148 17.93 2.10 0.61
C GLN A 148 18.34 3.10 -0.47
N LYS A 149 18.17 4.41 -0.23
CA LYS A 149 18.58 5.47 -1.16
C LYS A 149 20.09 5.74 -1.16
N ASN A 150 20.81 5.40 -0.08
CA ASN A 150 22.23 5.73 0.07
C ASN A 150 23.10 4.51 0.43
N PRO A 151 23.38 3.60 -0.52
CA PRO A 151 24.10 2.35 -0.26
C PRO A 151 25.60 2.52 0.10
N GLN A 152 26.18 3.71 -0.07
CA GLN A 152 27.62 3.93 0.06
C GLN A 152 28.18 3.98 1.50
N ILE A 153 27.36 3.89 2.54
CA ILE A 153 27.84 3.86 3.95
C ILE A 153 28.30 2.45 4.38
N LYS A 154 28.09 1.41 3.56
CA LYS A 154 28.44 0.02 3.95
C LYS A 154 29.88 -0.41 3.71
N ASN A 155 30.74 0.40 3.08
CA ASN A 155 32.13 0.04 2.76
C ASN A 155 33.19 0.85 3.52
N LYS A 156 32.88 1.36 4.72
CA LYS A 156 33.90 1.89 5.64
C LYS A 156 33.88 1.12 6.96
N LYS A 157 34.44 -0.08 6.94
CA LYS A 157 35.08 -0.73 8.09
C LYS A 157 36.27 -1.53 7.59
#